data_AF-A0A9X4AJP9-F1
#
_entry.id   AF-A0A9X4AJP9-F1
#
_cell.length_a   1.000
_cell.length_b   1.000
_cell.length_c   1.000
_cell.angle_alpha   90.00
_cell.angle_beta   90.00
_cell.angle_gamma   90.00
#
_symmetry.space_group_name_H-M   'P 1'
#
loop_
_entity.id
_entity.type
_entity.pdbx_description
1 polymer ?
#
loop_
_entity_poly.entity_id
_entity_poly.type
_entity_poly.pdbx_seq_one_letter_code
_entity_poly.pdbx_strand_id
1 'polypeptide(L)'
;MTNEEHNQVNELAKALFIVNRHAKTAPNPRQLYALKKQTISKLLNQKKATKVGLHFSDHPKLSHQHSTLLIKVSDYYFHIPPSKEDFKTLKHLGNLDENYRNPKPKMSLTYAKKILSNFLGIKYPEANKNMGQKRNYSSYFTPSSLGQLNHTPRRNNKY
;
A
#
# COMPACT_ATOMS: atom_id res chain seq x y z
N MET A 1 19.23 15.19 3.69
CA MET A 1 18.04 14.72 2.94
C MET A 1 17.50 15.92 2.19
N THR A 2 17.44 15.87 0.87
CA THR A 2 16.83 16.95 0.08
C THR A 2 15.30 16.90 0.20
N ASN A 3 14.60 17.99 -0.11
CA ASN A 3 13.14 18.03 -0.08
C ASN A 3 12.50 16.97 -0.99
N GLU A 4 13.13 16.68 -2.12
CA GLU A 4 12.69 15.66 -3.07
C GLU A 4 12.78 14.24 -2.47
N GLU A 5 13.89 13.93 -1.81
CA GLU A 5 14.07 12.63 -1.14
C GLU A 5 13.03 12.43 -0.02
N HIS A 6 12.72 13.49 0.74
CA HIS A 6 11.70 13.44 1.77
C HIS A 6 10.32 13.12 1.17
N ASN A 7 9.95 13.79 0.08
CA ASN A 7 8.69 13.54 -0.62
C ASN A 7 8.60 12.11 -1.16
N GLN A 8 9.69 11.57 -1.71
CA GLN A 8 9.76 10.18 -2.18
C GLN A 8 9.57 9.18 -1.03
N VAL A 9 10.24 9.38 0.11
CA VAL A 9 10.09 8.50 1.29
C VAL A 9 8.67 8.57 1.85
N ASN A 10 8.04 9.75 1.85
CA ASN A 10 6.66 9.92 2.26
C ASN A 10 5.69 9.16 1.32
N GLU A 11 5.90 9.25 0.01
CA GLU A 11 5.09 8.49 -0.97
C GLU A 11 5.26 6.97 -0.78
N LEU A 12 6.48 6.50 -0.52
CA LEU A 12 6.75 5.10 -0.20
C LEU A 12 6.05 4.67 1.09
N ALA A 13 6.07 5.51 2.13
CA ALA A 13 5.39 5.23 3.39
C ALA A 13 3.86 5.10 3.21
N LYS A 14 3.25 6.02 2.43
CA LYS A 14 1.84 5.96 2.04
C LYS A 14 1.51 4.67 1.29
N ALA A 15 2.31 4.32 0.28
CA ALA A 15 2.12 3.11 -0.50
C ALA A 15 2.24 1.84 0.37
N LEU A 16 3.23 1.80 1.26
CA LEU A 16 3.46 0.71 2.20
C LEU A 16 2.27 0.54 3.16
N PHE A 17 1.70 1.63 3.66
CA PHE A 17 0.50 1.62 4.50
C PHE A 17 -0.71 1.01 3.78
N ILE A 18 -0.97 1.43 2.53
CA ILE A 18 -2.06 0.89 1.72
C ILE A 18 -1.87 -0.60 1.46
N VAL A 19 -0.67 -1.02 1.02
CA VAL A 19 -0.36 -2.44 0.78
C VAL A 19 -0.57 -3.28 2.04
N ASN A 20 -0.12 -2.80 3.20
CA ASN A 20 -0.31 -3.49 4.48
C ASN A 20 -1.79 -3.56 4.88
N ARG A 21 -2.57 -2.49 4.68
CA ARG A 21 -4.01 -2.48 4.92
C ARG A 21 -4.72 -3.55 4.10
N HIS A 22 -4.41 -3.64 2.80
CA HIS A 22 -5.00 -4.64 1.93
C HIS A 22 -4.50 -6.06 2.23
N ALA A 23 -3.25 -6.23 2.68
CA ALA A 23 -2.72 -7.54 3.07
C ALA A 23 -3.48 -8.16 4.24
N LYS A 24 -4.01 -7.33 5.16
CA LYS A 24 -4.82 -7.81 6.29
C LYS A 24 -6.19 -8.35 5.88
N THR A 25 -6.72 -7.92 4.74
CA THR A 25 -8.08 -8.25 4.29
C THR A 25 -8.12 -9.04 3.00
N ALA A 26 -6.98 -9.26 2.33
CA ALA A 26 -6.92 -9.97 1.06
C ALA A 26 -7.04 -11.49 1.25
N PRO A 27 -7.76 -12.20 0.37
CA PRO A 27 -7.87 -13.66 0.42
C PRO A 27 -6.52 -14.35 0.18
N ASN A 28 -5.62 -13.75 -0.62
CA ASN A 28 -4.26 -14.23 -0.82
C ASN A 28 -3.24 -13.10 -0.52
N PRO A 29 -2.72 -13.03 0.71
CA PRO A 29 -1.89 -11.90 1.13
C PRO A 29 -0.39 -12.11 0.90
N ARG A 30 0.04 -13.29 0.41
CA ARG A 30 1.46 -13.69 0.32
C ARG A 30 2.31 -12.68 -0.45
N GLN A 31 1.83 -12.23 -1.61
CA GLN A 31 2.54 -11.27 -2.46
C GLN A 31 2.66 -9.89 -1.78
N LEU A 32 1.61 -9.44 -1.08
CA LEU A 32 1.59 -8.15 -0.41
C LEU A 32 2.53 -8.12 0.78
N TYR A 33 2.59 -9.21 1.56
CA TYR A 33 3.54 -9.34 2.66
C TYR A 33 4.99 -9.41 2.17
N ALA A 34 5.26 -10.12 1.07
CA ALA A 34 6.58 -10.13 0.46
C ALA A 34 7.02 -8.72 0.03
N LEU A 35 6.13 -7.99 -0.65
CA LEU A 35 6.38 -6.62 -1.09
C LEU A 35 6.65 -5.68 0.09
N LYS A 36 5.84 -5.77 1.16
CA LYS A 36 6.06 -5.02 2.40
C LYS A 36 7.43 -5.33 3.00
N LYS A 37 7.74 -6.62 3.19
CA LYS A 37 8.99 -7.06 3.84
C LYS A 37 10.21 -6.56 3.08
N GLN A 38 10.26 -6.78 1.76
CA GLN A 38 11.37 -6.36 0.92
C GLN A 38 11.55 -4.83 0.92
N THR A 39 10.44 -4.08 0.83
CA THR A 39 10.49 -2.61 0.88
C THR A 39 11.08 -2.11 2.20
N ILE A 40 10.59 -2.62 3.34
CA ILE A 40 11.09 -2.21 4.66
C ILE A 40 12.57 -2.56 4.80
N SER A 41 12.98 -3.77 4.42
CA SER A 41 14.39 -4.18 4.46
C SER A 41 15.28 -3.23 3.63
N LYS A 42 14.85 -2.86 2.42
CA LYS A 42 15.60 -1.92 1.57
C LYS A 42 15.65 -0.52 2.19
N LEU A 43 14.55 -0.03 2.77
CA LEU A 43 14.52 1.27 3.44
C LEU A 43 15.43 1.33 4.67
N LEU A 44 15.49 0.26 5.47
CA LEU A 44 16.41 0.15 6.60
C LEU A 44 17.87 0.15 6.12
N ASN A 45 18.19 -0.62 5.08
CA ASN A 45 19.54 -0.66 4.51
C ASN A 45 19.98 0.70 3.96
N GLN A 46 19.04 1.46 3.39
CA GLN A 46 19.28 2.83 2.89
C GLN A 46 19.26 3.90 3.99
N LYS A 47 19.09 3.52 5.28
CA LYS A 47 18.92 4.45 6.41
C LYS A 47 17.75 5.45 6.22
N LYS A 48 16.75 5.07 5.42
CA LYS A 48 15.51 5.84 5.17
C LYS A 48 14.36 5.44 6.09
N ALA A 49 14.57 4.40 6.90
CA ALA A 49 13.67 3.96 7.96
C ALA A 49 14.45 3.87 9.27
N THR A 50 13.75 4.09 10.39
CA THR A 50 14.33 4.05 11.73
C THR A 50 13.65 2.98 12.57
N LYS A 51 14.45 2.19 13.28
CA LYS A 51 13.95 1.28 14.31
C LYS A 51 13.69 2.11 15.56
N VAL A 52 12.45 2.15 16.02
CA VAL A 52 12.04 3.01 17.15
C VAL A 52 12.19 2.25 18.47
N GLY A 53 11.71 1.01 18.52
CA GLY A 53 11.74 0.21 19.74
C GLY A 53 10.90 -1.06 19.62
N LEU A 54 10.76 -1.78 20.74
CA LEU A 54 9.99 -3.02 20.82
C LEU A 54 8.68 -2.79 21.57
N HIS A 55 7.58 -3.32 21.05
CA HIS A 55 6.27 -3.36 21.71
C HIS A 55 5.89 -4.79 22.05
N PHE A 56 5.12 -4.99 23.12
CA PHE A 56 4.44 -6.25 23.34
C PHE A 56 3.31 -6.41 22.32
N SER A 57 3.12 -7.64 21.86
CA SER A 57 2.03 -8.03 20.97
C SER A 57 0.76 -8.23 21.78
N ASP A 58 -0.32 -7.56 21.39
CA ASP A 58 -1.61 -7.66 22.08
C ASP A 58 -2.25 -9.06 22.03
N HIS A 59 -1.87 -9.90 21.05
CA HIS A 59 -2.48 -11.22 20.83
C HIS A 59 -1.46 -12.36 20.87
N PRO A 60 -0.84 -12.65 22.02
CA PRO A 60 0.12 -13.73 22.11
C PRO A 60 -0.65 -15.06 22.26
N LYS A 61 -0.72 -15.85 21.18
CA LYS A 61 -1.60 -17.04 21.13
C LYS A 61 -1.26 -18.12 22.17
N LEU A 62 0.02 -18.48 22.32
CA LEU A 62 0.48 -19.64 23.10
C LEU A 62 1.63 -19.29 24.05
N SER A 63 2.03 -18.03 24.12
CA SER A 63 3.15 -17.57 24.92
C SER A 63 2.67 -16.40 25.76
N HIS A 64 3.26 -16.19 26.93
CA HIS A 64 2.85 -15.09 27.80
C HIS A 64 3.21 -13.72 27.21
N GLN A 65 4.20 -13.63 26.30
CA GLN A 65 4.63 -12.34 25.75
C GLN A 65 5.45 -12.48 24.44
N HIS A 66 4.93 -11.96 23.33
CA HIS A 66 5.69 -11.82 22.08
C HIS A 66 5.99 -10.34 21.84
N SER A 67 7.23 -9.96 21.52
CA SER A 67 7.56 -8.58 21.15
C SER A 67 7.53 -8.39 19.63
N THR A 68 7.15 -7.18 19.19
CA THR A 68 7.16 -6.74 17.80
C THR A 68 8.04 -5.50 17.66
N LEU A 69 8.77 -5.40 16.55
CA LEU A 69 9.61 -4.25 16.27
C LEU A 69 8.79 -3.13 15.63
N LEU A 70 8.83 -1.94 16.24
CA LEU A 70 8.27 -0.72 15.70
C LEU A 70 9.29 -0.02 14.79
N ILE A 71 8.90 0.19 13.54
CA ILE A 71 9.69 0.90 12.54
C ILE A 71 8.95 2.16 12.10
N LYS A 72 9.65 3.28 12.05
CA LYS A 72 9.15 4.55 11.50
C LYS A 72 9.72 4.78 10.09
N VAL A 73 8.83 5.06 9.14
CA VAL A 73 9.13 5.48 7.77
C VAL A 73 8.33 6.76 7.50
N SER A 74 9.01 7.90 7.37
CA SER A 74 8.34 9.22 7.35
C SER A 74 7.41 9.37 8.56
N ASP A 75 6.12 9.63 8.33
CA ASP A 75 5.09 9.82 9.37
C ASP A 75 4.30 8.53 9.66
N TYR A 76 4.79 7.39 9.17
CA TYR A 76 4.13 6.10 9.31
C TYR A 76 4.95 5.13 10.15
N TYR A 77 4.23 4.33 10.92
CA TYR A 77 4.72 3.32 11.84
C TYR A 77 4.27 1.93 11.40
N PHE A 78 5.20 0.99 11.42
CA PHE A 78 4.99 -0.39 10.98
C PHE A 78 5.56 -1.38 11.99
N HIS A 79 4.79 -2.43 12.25
CA HIS A 79 5.26 -3.56 13.04
C HIS A 79 5.81 -4.66 12.13
N ILE A 80 6.99 -5.17 12.49
CA ILE A 80 7.61 -6.35 11.89
C ILE A 80 8.12 -7.32 12.98
N PRO A 81 8.37 -8.59 12.64
CA PRO A 81 9.03 -9.52 13.56
C PRO A 81 10.43 -8.99 13.93
N PRO A 82 10.78 -8.95 15.23
CA PRO A 82 12.10 -8.50 15.67
C PRO A 82 13.16 -9.57 15.40
N SER A 83 14.40 -9.13 15.21
CA SER A 83 15.59 -9.99 15.17
C SER A 83 16.25 -10.09 16.54
N LYS A 84 17.14 -11.07 16.74
CA LYS A 84 17.87 -11.26 18.01
C LYS A 84 18.69 -10.03 18.42
N GLU A 85 19.22 -9.30 17.45
CA GLU A 85 20.01 -8.08 17.67
C GLU A 85 19.16 -6.91 18.14
N ASP A 86 17.90 -6.84 17.70
CA ASP A 86 16.96 -5.78 18.10
C ASP A 86 16.69 -5.83 19.61
N PHE A 87 16.58 -7.02 20.19
CA PHE A 87 16.39 -7.20 21.64
C PHE A 87 17.58 -6.71 22.48
N LYS A 88 18.78 -6.70 21.90
CA LYS A 88 19.98 -6.22 22.59
C LYS A 88 20.17 -4.71 22.48
N THR A 89 19.73 -4.14 21.35
CA THR A 89 20.05 -2.75 20.98
C THR A 89 18.91 -1.77 21.24
N LEU A 90 17.66 -2.24 21.23
CA LEU A 90 16.48 -1.40 21.32
C LEU A 90 15.77 -1.56 22.66
N LYS A 91 15.23 -0.43 23.13
CA LYS A 91 14.45 -0.38 24.36
C LYS A 91 13.06 -0.97 24.14
N HIS A 92 12.53 -1.59 25.19
CA HIS A 92 11.14 -2.01 25.22
C HIS A 92 10.25 -0.81 25.59
N LEU A 93 9.32 -0.44 24.70
CA LEU A 93 8.43 0.71 24.85
C LEU A 93 7.15 0.36 25.64
N GLY A 94 6.94 -0.93 25.94
CA GLY A 94 5.83 -1.42 26.73
C GLY A 94 4.68 -1.94 25.88
N ASN A 95 3.45 -1.68 26.33
CA ASN A 95 2.23 -2.07 25.62
C ASN A 95 1.99 -1.15 24.41
N LEU A 96 1.09 -1.58 23.53
CA LEU A 96 0.77 -0.84 22.31
C LEU A 96 0.18 0.53 22.66
N ASP A 97 0.94 1.59 22.42
CA ASP A 97 0.51 2.97 22.68
C ASP A 97 -0.29 3.52 21.49
N GLU A 98 -1.44 4.15 21.77
CA GLU A 98 -2.30 4.78 20.77
C GLU A 98 -1.64 5.97 20.07
N ASN A 99 -0.55 6.51 20.63
CA ASN A 99 0.23 7.61 20.07
C ASN A 99 0.84 7.30 18.69
N TYR A 100 1.00 6.02 18.31
CA TYR A 100 1.61 5.62 17.03
C TYR A 100 0.61 5.44 15.88
N ARG A 101 -0.45 6.26 15.86
CA ARG A 101 -1.51 6.14 14.85
C ARG A 101 -1.05 6.67 13.51
N ASN A 102 -1.14 5.81 12.49
CA ASN A 102 -0.83 6.18 11.12
C ASN A 102 -1.86 7.15 10.53
N PRO A 103 -1.43 8.19 9.78
CA PRO A 103 -2.34 9.00 9.00
C PRO A 103 -3.04 8.15 7.92
N LYS A 104 -4.19 8.64 7.41
CA LYS A 104 -5.02 7.92 6.43
C LYS A 104 -4.82 8.50 5.02
N PRO A 105 -3.91 7.95 4.19
CA PRO A 105 -3.71 8.42 2.84
C PRO A 105 -4.82 7.97 1.89
N LYS A 106 -5.04 8.75 0.83
CA LYS A 106 -5.90 8.38 -0.31
C LYS A 106 -5.02 7.89 -1.46
N MET A 107 -4.96 6.57 -1.65
CA MET A 107 -4.20 5.93 -2.73
C MET A 107 -4.80 4.55 -3.05
N SER A 108 -4.82 4.18 -4.33
CA SER A 108 -5.32 2.86 -4.77
C SER A 108 -4.27 1.77 -4.52
N LEU A 109 -4.73 0.53 -4.31
CA LEU A 109 -3.83 -0.62 -4.15
C LEU A 109 -2.91 -0.81 -5.36
N THR A 110 -3.44 -0.66 -6.57
CA THR A 110 -2.68 -0.82 -7.81
C THR A 110 -1.56 0.21 -7.91
N TYR A 111 -1.84 1.48 -7.59
CA TYR A 111 -0.82 2.53 -7.59
C TYR A 111 0.23 2.30 -6.49
N ALA A 112 -0.20 1.92 -5.28
CA ALA A 112 0.70 1.58 -4.19
C ALA A 112 1.65 0.43 -4.55
N LYS A 113 1.13 -0.65 -5.16
CA LYS A 113 1.97 -1.74 -5.65
C LYS A 113 2.98 -1.28 -6.69
N LYS A 114 2.56 -0.46 -7.65
CA LYS A 114 3.43 0.10 -8.69
C LYS A 114 4.59 0.90 -8.08
N ILE A 115 4.29 1.79 -7.13
CA ILE A 115 5.32 2.57 -6.41
C ILE A 115 6.34 1.65 -5.74
N LEU A 116 5.86 0.66 -4.95
CA LEU A 116 6.76 -0.25 -4.23
C LEU A 116 7.56 -1.15 -5.17
N SER A 117 6.93 -1.67 -6.23
CA SER A 117 7.61 -2.48 -7.25
C SER A 117 8.69 -1.68 -7.99
N ASN A 118 8.41 -0.44 -8.37
CA ASN A 118 9.39 0.46 -8.98
C ASN A 118 10.57 0.72 -8.04
N PHE A 119 10.29 0.99 -6.77
CA PHE A 119 11.33 1.18 -5.76
C PHE A 119 12.20 -0.07 -5.57
N LEU A 120 11.61 -1.27 -5.67
CA LEU A 120 12.33 -2.54 -5.58
C LEU A 120 13.02 -2.95 -6.88
N GLY A 121 12.74 -2.30 -8.02
CA GLY A 121 13.24 -2.71 -9.34
C GLY A 121 12.56 -3.96 -9.90
N ILE A 122 11.35 -4.28 -9.43
CA ILE A 122 10.57 -5.44 -9.88
C ILE A 122 9.66 -4.99 -11.02
N LYS A 123 9.62 -5.75 -12.13
CA LYS A 123 8.66 -5.49 -13.21
C LYS A 123 7.24 -5.67 -12.68
N TYR A 124 6.49 -4.57 -12.57
CA TYR A 124 5.06 -4.63 -12.27
C TYR A 124 4.32 -4.90 -13.58
N PRO A 125 3.44 -5.91 -13.65
CA PRO A 125 2.63 -6.10 -14.84
C PRO A 125 1.76 -4.86 -15.00
N GLU A 126 2.05 -4.05 -16.01
CA GLU A 126 1.15 -2.99 -16.40
C GLU A 126 -0.17 -3.67 -16.75
N ALA A 127 -1.24 -3.30 -16.06
CA ALA A 127 -2.56 -3.72 -16.47
C ALA A 127 -2.70 -3.27 -17.92
N ASN A 128 -2.80 -4.22 -18.86
CA ASN A 128 -2.93 -3.94 -20.27
C ASN A 128 -4.07 -2.93 -20.45
N LYS A 129 -3.74 -1.64 -20.62
CA LYS A 129 -4.71 -0.60 -20.97
C LYS A 129 -5.31 -0.84 -22.37
N ASN A 130 -4.81 -1.86 -23.07
CA ASN A 130 -5.27 -2.36 -24.37
C ASN A 130 -6.33 -3.46 -24.25
N MET A 131 -7.21 -3.36 -23.26
CA MET A 131 -8.59 -3.79 -23.47
C MET A 131 -9.43 -2.58 -23.17
N GLY A 132 -9.46 -1.64 -24.13
CA GLY A 132 -10.63 -0.81 -24.28
C GLY A 132 -11.79 -1.79 -24.31
N GLN A 133 -12.52 -1.87 -23.20
CA GLN A 133 -13.74 -2.64 -23.14
C GLN A 133 -14.57 -2.04 -24.28
N LYS A 134 -14.66 -2.74 -25.40
CA LYS A 134 -15.83 -2.62 -26.26
C LYS A 134 -16.95 -2.77 -25.25
N ARG A 135 -17.67 -1.67 -24.99
CA ARG A 135 -18.92 -1.74 -24.27
C ARG A 135 -19.73 -2.69 -25.14
N ASN A 136 -19.79 -3.96 -24.77
CA ASN A 136 -20.70 -4.90 -25.36
C ASN A 136 -22.06 -4.38 -24.93
N TYR A 137 -22.62 -3.50 -25.76
CA TYR A 137 -24.02 -3.17 -25.67
C TYR A 137 -24.73 -4.51 -25.69
N SER A 138 -25.43 -4.81 -24.59
CA SER A 138 -26.33 -5.94 -24.53
C SER A 138 -27.21 -5.91 -25.78
N SER A 139 -27.29 -7.02 -26.51
CA SER A 139 -28.22 -7.17 -27.62
C SER A 139 -29.69 -7.11 -27.16
N TYR A 140 -29.93 -7.09 -25.85
CA TYR A 140 -31.23 -6.97 -25.21
C TYR A 140 -31.57 -5.53 -24.78
N PHE A 141 -30.84 -4.52 -25.27
CA PHE A 141 -31.32 -3.14 -25.13
C PHE A 141 -32.54 -2.95 -26.04
N THR A 142 -33.73 -3.23 -25.51
CA THR A 142 -35.00 -2.77 -26.04
C THR A 142 -35.17 -1.31 -25.61
N PRO A 143 -35.12 -0.31 -26.51
CA PRO A 143 -35.55 1.02 -26.16
C PRO A 143 -37.04 0.93 -25.82
N SER A 144 -37.41 1.23 -24.57
CA SER A 144 -38.82 1.44 -24.26
C SER A 144 -39.30 2.64 -25.07
N SER A 145 -40.51 2.55 -25.61
CA SER A 145 -41.15 3.60 -26.41
C SER A 145 -41.50 4.87 -25.61
N LEU A 146 -41.03 4.99 -24.36
CA LEU A 146 -41.41 6.02 -23.38
C LEU A 146 -40.30 7.05 -23.10
N GLY A 147 -39.41 7.28 -24.06
CA GLY A 147 -38.34 8.28 -23.91
C GLY A 147 -37.52 8.51 -25.17
N GLN A 148 -38.15 8.98 -26.25
CA GLN A 148 -37.42 9.46 -27.43
C GLN A 148 -36.74 10.81 -27.11
N LEU A 149 -35.54 10.76 -26.54
CA LEU A 149 -34.64 11.92 -26.53
C LEU A 149 -33.95 12.00 -27.89
N ASN A 150 -34.51 12.82 -28.78
CA ASN A 150 -33.93 13.13 -30.09
C ASN A 150 -32.63 13.93 -29.92
N HIS A 151 -31.50 13.24 -29.70
CA HIS A 151 -30.19 13.85 -29.85
C HIS A 151 -29.72 13.65 -31.29
N THR A 152 -29.86 14.68 -32.12
CA THR A 152 -29.30 14.70 -33.48
C THR A 152 -27.76 14.73 -33.40
N PRO A 153 -27.03 13.83 -34.07
CA PRO A 153 -25.57 13.90 -34.12
C PRO A 153 -25.13 15.06 -35.02
N ARG A 154 -24.33 15.97 -34.45
CA ARG A 154 -23.73 17.11 -35.16
C ARG A 154 -22.63 16.57 -36.10
N ARG A 155 -22.89 16.56 -37.41
CA ARG A 155 -21.89 16.28 -38.45
C ARG A 155 -20.85 17.41 -38.46
N ASN A 156 -19.62 17.11 -38.06
CA ASN A 156 -18.48 17.98 -38.33
C ASN A 156 -17.94 17.65 -39.73
N ASN A 157 -18.30 18.45 -40.73
CA ASN A 157 -17.55 18.51 -41.98
C ASN A 157 -16.22 19.22 -41.69
N LYS A 158 -15.10 18.57 -42.01
CA LYS A 158 -13.84 19.24 -42.30
C LYS A 158 -13.42 18.84 -43.71
N TYR A 159 -13.13 19.89 -44.48
CA TYR A 159 -12.69 19.94 -45.86
C TYR A 159 -11.44 19.11 -46.11
#